data_AF-A0A507C9H5-F1
#
_entry.id   AF-A0A507C9H5-F1
#
_cell.length_a   1.000
_cell.length_b   1.000
_cell.length_c   1.000
_cell.angle_alpha   90.00
_cell.angle_beta   90.00
_cell.angle_gamma   90.00
#
_symmetry.space_group_name_H-M   'P 1'
#
loop_
_entity.id
_entity.type
_entity.pdbx_description
1 polymer ?
#
loop_
_entity_poly.entity_id
_entity_poly.type
_entity_poly.pdbx_seq_one_letter_code
_entity_poly.pdbx_strand_id
1 'polypeptide(L)'
;MSKECAQNINAGVFAMGRDNITQAIEFFDKAVALDPSNLLSYIHRADCYMKINPPAIDLALGEADTVVTMKPSDSTGYIIAWNALSKLKHYETAFKLIRIGKAKVVMTDPQREYIDEIYDLLVKKLPESVTKGAQPRKPKPSVEPTAKPAAPAIVTNAEMFGDRNLPNELVHNIFAYLPFRQLGKVVRVCKVWATFIHRDTMLWTKIDLTGPKVNNNVIDTVSKRARSQLRSLALERSKVNNTGMKKIITARPSQLSTIVFTANTHITDVTVIDICKVFGKTLTKLTVSSQNINDQCSEAIFTKCTALAFLDISDNPKLTDAGLAAWPATSPLRVLKVNSCYGLAFHAWAAPAYPALKELDVSQTSFNLRSLQKLTVFPELKTIDLSGTDLRPLQGGLITLGRTIKDLTNTSLRNLTHFAIQYDPLFDDEALKYIAEANTKLKYVKILSASSISDAGVRSLSNCQELESLALPNCARVTDSSVVDIVCSCQNLQSLDIGGNSSITDKTLDAIVEHGNTLTTLVVSSCIGLTGFGILKLHKKAGNPIKNLNLMFLPTVSNDTIRSFQAKNVNVQGNLSYSKFKVKGFK
;
A
#
# COMPACT_ATOMS: atom_id res chain seq x y z
N MET A 1 -19.78 -39.84 7.42
CA MET A 1 -18.34 -39.51 7.54
C MET A 1 -17.68 -40.42 8.58
N SER A 2 -16.77 -41.28 8.15
CA SER A 2 -15.92 -42.07 9.04
C SER A 2 -14.92 -41.16 9.78
N LYS A 3 -14.47 -41.56 10.97
CA LYS A 3 -13.48 -40.80 11.77
C LYS A 3 -12.19 -40.55 10.99
N GLU A 4 -11.80 -41.52 10.16
CA GLU A 4 -10.62 -41.48 9.32
C GLU A 4 -10.77 -40.53 8.12
N CYS A 5 -11.95 -40.45 7.50
CA CYS A 5 -12.24 -39.45 6.46
C CYS A 5 -12.13 -38.02 7.03
N ALA A 6 -12.71 -37.78 8.20
CA ALA A 6 -12.65 -36.47 8.88
C ALA A 6 -11.21 -36.06 9.23
N GLN A 7 -10.38 -37.01 9.66
CA GLN A 7 -8.97 -36.78 9.95
C GLN A 7 -8.19 -36.38 8.71
N ASN A 8 -8.42 -37.06 7.58
CA ASN A 8 -7.77 -36.72 6.30
C ASN A 8 -8.22 -35.35 5.78
N ILE A 9 -9.50 -34.99 5.89
CA ILE A 9 -9.98 -33.64 5.52
C ILE A 9 -9.28 -32.57 6.38
N ASN A 10 -9.23 -32.76 7.70
CA ASN A 10 -8.56 -31.80 8.60
C ASN A 10 -7.06 -31.70 8.33
N ALA A 11 -6.39 -32.82 8.06
CA ALA A 11 -4.98 -32.83 7.70
C ALA A 11 -4.72 -32.10 6.37
N GLY A 12 -5.60 -32.29 5.38
CA GLY A 12 -5.55 -31.57 4.10
C GLY A 12 -5.71 -30.06 4.28
N VAL A 13 -6.72 -29.62 5.04
CA VAL A 13 -6.95 -28.19 5.35
C VAL A 13 -5.77 -27.59 6.12
N PHE A 14 -5.19 -28.34 7.06
CA PHE A 14 -4.00 -27.90 7.79
C PHE A 14 -2.78 -27.74 6.88
N ALA A 15 -2.57 -28.67 5.93
CA ALA A 15 -1.51 -28.57 4.93
C ALA A 15 -1.71 -27.37 3.97
N MET A 16 -2.95 -27.08 3.58
CA MET A 16 -3.28 -25.86 2.81
C MET A 16 -2.91 -24.58 3.56
N GLY A 17 -3.09 -24.53 4.87
CA GLY A 17 -2.74 -23.37 5.71
C GLY A 17 -1.23 -23.09 5.79
N ARG A 18 -0.38 -24.07 5.45
CA ARG A 18 1.08 -23.95 5.37
C ARG A 18 1.60 -23.84 3.93
N ASP A 19 0.71 -23.60 2.97
CA ASP A 19 1.01 -23.53 1.54
C ASP A 19 1.61 -24.82 0.93
N ASN A 20 1.44 -25.97 1.60
CA ASN A 20 1.87 -27.27 1.08
C ASN A 20 0.75 -27.94 0.27
N ILE A 21 0.53 -27.43 -0.95
CA ILE A 21 -0.63 -27.78 -1.78
C ILE A 21 -0.60 -29.23 -2.27
N THR A 22 0.57 -29.78 -2.62
CA THR A 22 0.70 -31.17 -3.09
C THR A 22 0.31 -32.17 -2.01
N GLN A 23 0.79 -31.96 -0.78
CA GLN A 23 0.45 -32.82 0.35
C GLN A 23 -1.03 -32.69 0.75
N ALA A 24 -1.61 -31.49 0.62
CA ALA A 24 -3.03 -31.29 0.86
C ALA A 24 -3.91 -32.12 -0.09
N ILE A 25 -3.54 -32.16 -1.38
CA ILE A 25 -4.26 -32.97 -2.38
C ILE A 25 -4.22 -34.45 -2.03
N GLU A 26 -3.07 -34.99 -1.63
CA GLU A 26 -2.95 -36.40 -1.20
C GLU A 26 -3.88 -36.75 -0.04
N PHE A 27 -4.03 -35.84 0.93
CA PHE A 27 -4.97 -36.03 2.04
C PHE A 27 -6.43 -35.98 1.56
N PHE A 28 -6.78 -35.10 0.62
CA PHE A 28 -8.13 -35.06 0.06
C PHE A 28 -8.43 -36.28 -0.83
N ASP A 29 -7.45 -36.79 -1.58
CA ASP A 29 -7.60 -38.03 -2.37
C ASP A 29 -7.92 -39.22 -1.46
N LYS A 30 -7.22 -39.35 -0.34
CA LYS A 30 -7.53 -40.35 0.70
C LYS A 30 -8.92 -40.14 1.29
N ALA A 31 -9.30 -38.90 1.57
CA ALA A 31 -10.63 -38.59 2.09
C ALA A 31 -11.76 -38.94 1.11
N VAL A 32 -11.55 -38.70 -0.20
CA VAL A 32 -12.49 -39.08 -1.27
C VAL A 32 -12.59 -40.60 -1.41
N ALA A 33 -11.47 -41.33 -1.35
CA ALA A 33 -11.48 -42.79 -1.40
C ALA A 33 -12.25 -43.42 -0.22
N LEU A 34 -12.19 -42.78 0.95
CA LEU A 34 -12.87 -43.24 2.16
C LEU A 34 -14.36 -42.87 2.23
N ASP A 35 -14.76 -41.72 1.66
CA ASP A 35 -16.16 -41.28 1.60
C ASP A 35 -16.42 -40.46 0.32
N PRO A 36 -16.74 -41.13 -0.81
CA PRO A 36 -17.01 -40.47 -2.09
C PRO A 36 -18.25 -39.56 -2.08
N SER A 37 -19.09 -39.64 -1.04
CA SER A 37 -20.30 -38.82 -0.93
C SER A 37 -20.06 -37.47 -0.25
N ASN A 38 -18.85 -37.25 0.28
CA ASN A 38 -18.53 -36.07 1.07
C ASN A 38 -18.06 -34.90 0.19
N LEU A 39 -18.92 -33.87 0.06
CA LEU A 39 -18.67 -32.67 -0.73
C LEU A 39 -17.41 -31.89 -0.31
N LEU A 40 -17.06 -31.88 0.99
CA LEU A 40 -15.95 -31.06 1.50
C LEU A 40 -14.60 -31.45 0.90
N SER A 41 -14.40 -32.75 0.64
CA SER A 41 -13.16 -33.25 0.03
C SER A 41 -12.98 -32.70 -1.39
N TYR A 42 -14.06 -32.70 -2.19
CA TYR A 42 -14.06 -32.15 -3.55
C TYR A 42 -13.89 -30.62 -3.56
N ILE A 43 -14.56 -29.91 -2.63
CA ILE A 43 -14.45 -28.45 -2.50
C ILE A 43 -13.02 -28.02 -2.18
N HIS A 44 -12.40 -28.61 -1.15
CA HIS A 44 -11.04 -28.23 -0.75
C HIS A 44 -9.99 -28.65 -1.78
N ARG A 45 -10.20 -29.78 -2.47
CA ARG A 45 -9.31 -30.22 -3.55
C ARG A 45 -9.40 -29.31 -4.78
N ALA A 46 -10.59 -28.79 -5.11
CA ALA A 46 -10.76 -27.78 -6.16
C ALA A 46 -9.99 -26.48 -5.84
N ASP A 47 -10.02 -26.03 -4.58
CA ASP A 47 -9.24 -24.88 -4.11
C ASP A 47 -7.73 -25.11 -4.23
N CYS A 48 -7.25 -26.31 -3.93
CA CYS A 48 -5.86 -26.69 -4.15
C CYS A 48 -5.47 -26.60 -5.63
N TYR A 49 -6.25 -27.17 -6.55
CA TYR A 49 -5.98 -27.11 -7.98
C TYR A 49 -5.93 -25.68 -8.53
N MET A 50 -6.74 -24.77 -7.98
CA MET A 50 -6.70 -23.35 -8.33
C MET A 50 -5.48 -22.59 -7.81
N LYS A 51 -4.73 -23.13 -6.82
CA LYS A 51 -3.56 -22.53 -6.18
C LYS A 51 -2.22 -23.06 -6.71
N ILE A 52 -2.20 -24.21 -7.39
CA ILE A 52 -1.00 -24.75 -8.05
C ILE A 52 -0.50 -23.79 -9.15
N ASN A 53 0.80 -23.81 -9.46
CA ASN A 53 1.40 -23.04 -10.56
C ASN A 53 2.12 -23.97 -11.57
N PRO A 54 1.67 -24.05 -12.83
CA PRO A 54 0.47 -23.42 -13.39
C PRO A 54 -0.83 -24.01 -12.78
N PRO A 55 -1.91 -23.22 -12.64
CA PRO A 55 -3.16 -23.71 -12.07
C PRO A 55 -3.76 -24.86 -12.88
N ALA A 56 -4.13 -25.95 -12.19
CA ALA A 56 -4.76 -27.12 -12.80
C ALA A 56 -6.28 -26.90 -12.96
N ILE A 57 -6.65 -25.91 -13.77
CA ILE A 57 -8.04 -25.41 -13.87
C ILE A 57 -9.01 -26.49 -14.38
N ASP A 58 -8.56 -27.37 -15.28
CA ASP A 58 -9.40 -28.46 -15.80
C ASP A 58 -9.79 -29.45 -14.71
N LEU A 59 -8.87 -29.74 -13.77
CA LEU A 59 -9.16 -30.59 -12.61
C LEU A 59 -10.14 -29.89 -11.65
N ALA A 60 -9.95 -28.59 -11.38
CA ALA A 60 -10.89 -27.82 -10.56
C ALA A 60 -12.32 -27.77 -11.15
N LEU A 61 -12.43 -27.74 -12.48
CA LEU A 61 -13.73 -27.82 -13.16
C LEU A 61 -14.37 -29.20 -13.06
N GLY A 62 -13.58 -30.28 -13.08
CA GLY A 62 -14.07 -31.64 -12.83
C GLY A 62 -14.61 -31.82 -11.40
N GLU A 63 -13.94 -31.23 -10.41
CA GLU A 63 -14.43 -31.21 -9.02
C GLU A 63 -15.74 -30.41 -8.90
N ALA A 64 -15.83 -29.25 -9.58
CA ALA A 64 -17.03 -28.44 -9.60
C ALA A 64 -18.24 -29.18 -10.18
N ASP A 65 -18.04 -29.90 -11.29
CA ASP A 65 -19.10 -30.72 -11.92
C ASP A 65 -19.58 -31.85 -11.00
N THR A 66 -18.63 -32.47 -10.28
CA THR A 66 -18.93 -33.50 -9.29
C THR A 66 -19.79 -32.94 -8.14
N VAL A 67 -19.42 -31.77 -7.60
CA VAL A 67 -20.20 -31.08 -6.54
C VAL A 67 -21.59 -30.67 -7.04
N VAL A 68 -21.71 -30.13 -8.26
CA VAL A 68 -23.00 -29.77 -8.87
C VAL A 68 -23.88 -31.01 -9.08
N THR A 69 -23.29 -32.13 -9.50
CA THR A 69 -24.03 -33.39 -9.71
C THR A 69 -24.56 -33.96 -8.40
N MET A 70 -23.76 -33.92 -7.34
CA MET A 70 -24.15 -34.42 -6.02
C MET A 70 -25.19 -33.52 -5.33
N LYS A 71 -25.07 -32.19 -5.47
CA LYS A 71 -25.99 -31.23 -4.84
C LYS A 71 -26.32 -30.04 -5.75
N PRO A 72 -27.19 -30.21 -6.76
CA PRO A 72 -27.51 -29.17 -7.73
C PRO A 72 -28.23 -27.94 -7.15
N SER A 73 -28.79 -28.06 -5.95
CA SER A 73 -29.51 -27.00 -5.25
C SER A 73 -28.61 -26.10 -4.40
N ASP A 74 -27.31 -26.39 -4.36
CA ASP A 74 -26.29 -25.68 -3.57
C ASP A 74 -25.42 -24.81 -4.46
N SER A 75 -25.10 -23.60 -4.01
CA SER A 75 -24.32 -22.62 -4.77
C SER A 75 -22.86 -23.03 -5.01
N THR A 76 -22.30 -23.90 -4.16
CA THR A 76 -20.86 -24.08 -4.01
C THR A 76 -20.19 -24.56 -5.30
N GLY A 77 -20.77 -25.56 -5.98
CA GLY A 77 -20.23 -26.08 -7.24
C GLY A 77 -20.24 -25.05 -8.37
N TYR A 78 -21.30 -24.23 -8.46
CA TYR A 78 -21.40 -23.15 -9.45
C TYR A 78 -20.36 -22.04 -9.20
N ILE A 79 -20.07 -21.73 -7.95
CA ILE A 79 -19.07 -20.73 -7.56
C ILE A 79 -17.65 -21.21 -7.85
N ILE A 80 -17.34 -22.48 -7.57
CA ILE A 80 -16.03 -23.08 -7.93
C ILE A 80 -15.82 -23.00 -9.45
N ALA A 81 -16.84 -23.37 -10.25
CA ALA A 81 -16.76 -23.28 -11.71
C ALA A 81 -16.56 -21.83 -12.21
N TRP A 82 -17.20 -20.85 -11.57
CA TRP A 82 -16.98 -19.42 -11.85
C TRP A 82 -15.55 -18.97 -11.56
N ASN A 83 -15.02 -19.31 -10.39
CA ASN A 83 -13.65 -18.95 -9.99
C ASN A 83 -12.61 -19.54 -10.94
N ALA A 84 -12.83 -20.78 -11.41
CA ALA A 84 -12.01 -21.45 -12.40
C ALA A 84 -12.09 -20.79 -13.80
N LEU A 85 -13.29 -20.60 -14.36
CA LEU A 85 -13.48 -20.05 -15.72
C LEU A 85 -13.13 -18.56 -15.82
N SER A 86 -13.29 -17.79 -14.74
CA SER A 86 -12.94 -16.37 -14.71
C SER A 86 -11.44 -16.14 -14.86
N LYS A 87 -10.60 -17.03 -14.31
CA LYS A 87 -9.13 -17.03 -14.49
C LYS A 87 -8.73 -17.28 -15.95
N LEU A 88 -9.45 -18.15 -16.66
CA LEU A 88 -9.27 -18.40 -18.09
C LEU A 88 -9.92 -17.35 -19.00
N LYS A 89 -10.67 -16.39 -18.45
CA LYS A 89 -11.47 -15.40 -19.20
C LYS A 89 -12.55 -16.02 -20.10
N HIS A 90 -12.99 -17.24 -19.80
CA HIS A 90 -14.04 -17.96 -20.53
C HIS A 90 -15.45 -17.54 -20.05
N TYR A 91 -15.79 -16.26 -20.22
CA TYR A 91 -16.99 -15.66 -19.62
C TYR A 91 -18.32 -16.21 -20.17
N GLU A 92 -18.37 -16.67 -21.43
CA GLU A 92 -19.59 -17.23 -22.03
C GLU A 92 -19.99 -18.57 -21.40
N THR A 93 -19.02 -19.48 -21.21
CA THR A 93 -19.24 -20.77 -20.54
C THR A 93 -19.63 -20.55 -19.08
N ALA A 94 -18.97 -19.60 -18.41
CA ALA A 94 -19.29 -19.23 -17.05
C ALA A 94 -20.72 -18.67 -16.91
N PHE A 95 -21.16 -17.86 -17.87
CA PHE A 95 -22.53 -17.32 -17.90
C PHE A 95 -23.59 -18.41 -18.04
N LYS A 96 -23.35 -19.43 -18.90
CA LYS A 96 -24.27 -20.57 -19.03
C LYS A 96 -24.42 -21.33 -17.70
N LEU A 97 -23.32 -21.58 -17.00
CA LEU A 97 -23.32 -22.30 -15.72
C LEU A 97 -23.97 -21.48 -14.59
N ILE A 98 -23.65 -20.20 -14.49
CA ILE A 98 -24.26 -19.31 -13.48
C ILE A 98 -25.75 -19.10 -13.74
N ARG A 99 -26.19 -19.06 -15.00
CA ARG A 99 -27.63 -19.06 -15.35
C ARG A 99 -28.33 -20.34 -14.87
N ILE A 100 -27.69 -21.49 -15.01
CA ILE A 100 -28.22 -22.77 -14.49
C ILE A 100 -28.26 -22.74 -12.95
N GLY A 101 -27.19 -22.27 -12.30
CA GLY A 101 -27.13 -22.10 -10.84
C GLY A 101 -28.24 -21.18 -10.32
N LYS A 102 -28.47 -20.04 -10.97
CA LYS A 102 -29.59 -19.13 -10.66
C LYS A 102 -30.97 -19.80 -10.78
N ALA A 103 -31.14 -20.79 -11.66
CA ALA A 103 -32.39 -21.52 -11.77
C ALA A 103 -32.54 -22.65 -10.74
N LYS A 104 -31.44 -23.31 -10.35
CA LYS A 104 -31.46 -24.53 -9.52
C LYS A 104 -31.17 -24.31 -8.03
N VAL A 105 -30.39 -23.30 -7.67
CA VAL A 105 -30.00 -23.01 -6.28
C VAL A 105 -31.19 -22.47 -5.50
N VAL A 106 -31.43 -23.00 -4.30
CA VAL A 106 -32.57 -22.58 -3.48
C VAL A 106 -32.44 -21.14 -2.98
N MET A 107 -33.56 -20.44 -2.79
CA MET A 107 -33.57 -19.04 -2.33
C MET A 107 -33.00 -18.87 -0.92
N THR A 108 -32.99 -19.92 -0.11
CA THR A 108 -32.47 -19.93 1.27
C THR A 108 -30.97 -20.22 1.34
N ASP A 109 -30.29 -20.42 0.21
CA ASP A 109 -28.85 -20.64 0.17
C ASP A 109 -28.10 -19.36 0.60
N PRO A 110 -27.18 -19.41 1.59
CA PRO A 110 -26.46 -18.24 2.11
C PRO A 110 -25.67 -17.45 1.06
N GLN A 111 -25.33 -18.08 -0.07
CA GLN A 111 -24.53 -17.48 -1.14
C GLN A 111 -25.36 -17.24 -2.41
N ARG A 112 -26.69 -17.33 -2.32
CA ARG A 112 -27.59 -17.10 -3.44
C ARG A 112 -27.43 -15.69 -4.03
N GLU A 113 -27.34 -14.68 -3.16
CA GLU A 113 -27.13 -13.28 -3.54
C GLU A 113 -25.84 -13.11 -4.36
N TYR A 114 -24.79 -13.84 -4.00
CA TYR A 114 -23.51 -13.83 -4.74
C TYR A 114 -23.64 -14.42 -6.16
N ILE A 115 -24.44 -15.48 -6.36
CA ILE A 115 -24.75 -16.00 -7.70
C ILE A 115 -25.52 -14.96 -8.54
N ASP A 116 -26.43 -14.22 -7.91
CA ASP A 116 -27.21 -13.17 -8.56
C ASP A 116 -26.30 -11.98 -8.97
N GLU A 117 -25.36 -11.58 -8.11
CA GLU A 117 -24.33 -10.58 -8.42
C GLU A 117 -23.41 -10.99 -9.59
N ILE A 118 -22.95 -12.25 -9.60
CA ILE A 118 -22.11 -12.78 -10.70
C ILE A 118 -22.90 -12.78 -12.02
N TYR A 119 -24.18 -13.15 -11.98
CA TYR A 119 -25.06 -13.14 -13.15
C TYR A 119 -25.17 -11.72 -13.73
N ASP A 120 -25.44 -10.71 -12.89
CA ASP A 120 -25.58 -9.31 -13.31
C ASP A 120 -24.26 -8.73 -13.85
N LEU A 121 -23.13 -9.11 -13.24
CA LEU A 121 -21.79 -8.77 -13.74
C LEU A 121 -21.56 -9.31 -15.15
N LEU A 122 -21.96 -10.56 -15.40
CA LEU A 122 -21.79 -11.21 -16.70
C LEU A 122 -22.74 -10.65 -17.77
N VAL A 123 -23.98 -10.30 -17.42
CA VAL A 123 -24.93 -9.64 -18.33
C VAL A 123 -24.39 -8.28 -18.79
N LYS A 124 -23.75 -7.51 -17.91
CA LYS A 124 -23.12 -6.23 -18.27
C LYS A 124 -21.86 -6.38 -19.14
N LYS A 125 -21.18 -7.53 -19.06
CA LYS A 125 -19.88 -7.76 -19.69
C LYS A 125 -19.98 -8.47 -21.05
N LEU A 126 -21.03 -9.24 -21.28
CA LEU A 126 -21.24 -10.01 -22.50
C LEU A 126 -22.19 -9.30 -23.49
N PRO A 127 -22.00 -9.48 -24.81
CA PRO A 127 -22.90 -8.92 -25.81
C PRO A 127 -24.31 -9.51 -25.71
N GLU A 128 -25.33 -8.72 -26.08
CA GLU A 128 -26.74 -9.12 -25.99
C GLU A 128 -27.09 -10.42 -26.73
N SER A 129 -26.31 -10.81 -27.74
CA SER A 129 -26.46 -12.05 -28.49
C SER A 129 -26.25 -13.32 -27.64
N VAL A 130 -25.47 -13.23 -26.57
CA VAL A 130 -25.15 -14.36 -25.67
C VAL A 130 -26.11 -14.41 -24.47
N THR A 131 -26.66 -13.25 -24.08
CA THR A 131 -27.49 -13.12 -22.87
C THR A 131 -28.99 -13.35 -23.12
N LYS A 132 -29.46 -13.32 -24.38
CA LYS A 132 -30.88 -13.55 -24.74
C LYS A 132 -31.17 -14.93 -25.34
N GLY A 133 -32.14 -15.62 -24.74
CA GLY A 133 -32.82 -16.80 -25.30
C GLY A 133 -34.07 -17.19 -24.50
N ALA A 134 -35.22 -16.59 -24.86
CA ALA A 134 -36.55 -17.21 -25.02
C ALA A 134 -37.70 -16.18 -24.88
N GLN A 135 -38.11 -15.54 -25.97
CA GLN A 135 -39.52 -15.28 -26.34
C GLN A 135 -39.61 -14.78 -27.81
N PRO A 136 -40.73 -15.02 -28.51
CA PRO A 136 -40.78 -15.21 -29.95
C PRO A 136 -40.70 -13.91 -30.76
N ARG A 137 -40.08 -14.04 -31.95
CA ARG A 137 -39.94 -12.98 -32.97
C ARG A 137 -41.32 -12.44 -33.40
N LYS A 138 -41.45 -11.11 -33.43
CA LYS A 138 -42.39 -10.44 -34.36
C LYS A 138 -41.67 -10.13 -35.68
N PRO A 139 -42.37 -10.17 -36.83
CA PRO A 139 -41.74 -10.12 -38.14
C PRO A 139 -41.30 -8.70 -38.53
N LYS A 140 -40.20 -8.63 -39.28
CA LYS A 140 -39.70 -7.41 -39.92
C LYS A 140 -40.67 -6.91 -40.99
N PRO A 141 -40.88 -5.60 -41.14
CA PRO A 141 -41.17 -5.02 -42.44
C PRO A 141 -39.87 -4.86 -43.25
N SER A 142 -40.00 -5.09 -44.54
CA SER A 142 -39.02 -4.96 -45.60
C SER A 142 -38.40 -3.56 -45.68
N VAL A 143 -37.10 -3.53 -45.99
CA VAL A 143 -36.33 -2.32 -46.26
C VAL A 143 -36.59 -1.87 -47.71
N GLU A 144 -37.08 -0.64 -47.88
CA GLU A 144 -36.77 0.18 -49.06
C GLU A 144 -35.64 1.17 -48.71
N PRO A 145 -34.79 1.56 -49.67
CA PRO A 145 -33.60 2.34 -49.39
C PRO A 145 -33.92 3.84 -49.42
N THR A 146 -33.96 4.50 -48.27
CA THR A 146 -34.02 5.97 -48.23
C THR A 146 -32.86 6.57 -47.42
N ALA A 147 -32.01 7.27 -48.17
CA ALA A 147 -31.17 8.42 -47.84
C ALA A 147 -30.20 8.36 -46.63
N LYS A 148 -28.94 8.69 -46.94
CA LYS A 148 -27.85 8.99 -45.99
C LYS A 148 -28.36 9.85 -44.82
N PRO A 149 -27.97 9.55 -43.55
CA PRO A 149 -28.18 10.49 -42.47
C PRO A 149 -27.35 11.75 -42.73
N ALA A 150 -27.99 12.92 -42.58
CA ALA A 150 -27.32 14.21 -42.58
C ALA A 150 -26.19 14.21 -41.55
N ALA A 151 -25.05 14.78 -41.93
CA ALA A 151 -23.91 14.97 -41.04
C ALA A 151 -24.35 15.77 -39.80
N PRO A 152 -23.85 15.43 -38.60
CA PRO A 152 -24.08 16.28 -37.43
C PRO A 152 -23.48 17.65 -37.73
N ALA A 153 -24.24 18.70 -37.39
CA ALA A 153 -23.86 20.08 -37.60
C ALA A 153 -22.42 20.32 -37.13
N ILE A 154 -21.60 20.83 -38.04
CA ILE A 154 -20.26 21.30 -37.74
C ILE A 154 -20.46 22.54 -36.87
N VAL A 155 -20.35 22.37 -35.55
CA VAL A 155 -20.07 23.48 -34.64
C VAL A 155 -18.77 24.11 -35.16
N THR A 156 -18.89 25.28 -35.77
CA THR A 156 -17.74 26.00 -36.28
C THR A 156 -16.84 26.40 -35.11
N ASN A 157 -15.54 26.47 -35.36
CA ASN A 157 -14.46 26.57 -34.35
C ASN A 157 -14.52 27.80 -33.41
N ALA A 158 -15.59 28.60 -33.42
CA ALA A 158 -15.72 29.88 -32.71
C ALA A 158 -16.70 29.86 -31.49
N GLU A 159 -17.45 28.79 -31.25
CA GLU A 159 -18.66 28.89 -30.40
C GLU A 159 -18.48 28.61 -28.89
N MET A 160 -17.30 28.17 -28.40
CA MET A 160 -17.09 27.95 -26.96
C MET A 160 -16.28 29.05 -26.23
N PHE A 161 -15.38 29.76 -26.91
CA PHE A 161 -14.54 30.82 -26.31
C PHE A 161 -14.34 31.96 -27.33
N GLY A 162 -14.79 33.17 -26.99
CA GLY A 162 -14.88 34.36 -27.87
C GLY A 162 -15.80 35.42 -27.26
N ASP A 163 -15.98 36.59 -27.90
CA ASP A 163 -16.46 37.89 -27.34
C ASP A 163 -17.80 37.94 -26.55
N ARG A 164 -18.48 36.81 -26.32
CA ARG A 164 -19.61 36.65 -25.37
C ARG A 164 -19.42 35.51 -24.34
N ASN A 165 -18.21 34.95 -24.20
CA ASN A 165 -17.85 33.76 -23.42
C ASN A 165 -16.71 34.02 -22.41
N LEU A 166 -16.43 33.00 -21.59
CA LEU A 166 -15.43 33.01 -20.51
C LEU A 166 -14.02 33.43 -21.01
N PRO A 167 -13.35 34.42 -20.36
CA PRO A 167 -11.97 34.81 -20.68
C PRO A 167 -10.97 33.65 -20.61
N ASN A 168 -9.96 33.66 -21.48
CA ASN A 168 -8.91 32.62 -21.52
C ASN A 168 -8.21 32.41 -20.17
N GLU A 169 -8.04 33.48 -19.39
CA GLU A 169 -7.47 33.40 -18.03
C GLU A 169 -8.36 32.58 -17.08
N LEU A 170 -9.69 32.75 -17.16
CA LEU A 170 -10.63 31.97 -16.36
C LEU A 170 -10.67 30.52 -16.84
N VAL A 171 -10.58 30.27 -18.16
CA VAL A 171 -10.49 28.92 -18.72
C VAL A 171 -9.22 28.21 -18.26
N HIS A 172 -8.09 28.92 -18.26
CA HIS A 172 -6.84 28.44 -17.66
C HIS A 172 -7.06 28.04 -16.21
N ASN A 173 -7.61 28.95 -15.39
CA ASN A 173 -7.84 28.70 -13.97
C ASN A 173 -8.71 27.47 -13.74
N ILE A 174 -9.81 27.31 -14.51
CA ILE A 174 -10.69 26.12 -14.43
C ILE A 174 -9.90 24.84 -14.70
N PHE A 175 -9.12 24.79 -15.78
CA PHE A 175 -8.35 23.59 -16.11
C PHE A 175 -7.16 23.38 -15.17
N ALA A 176 -6.57 24.44 -14.62
CA ALA A 176 -5.47 24.35 -13.66
C ALA A 176 -5.89 23.69 -12.33
N TYR A 177 -7.18 23.69 -11.97
CA TYR A 177 -7.70 22.91 -10.84
C TYR A 177 -7.72 21.40 -11.09
N LEU A 178 -7.65 20.95 -12.34
CA LEU A 178 -7.72 19.53 -12.67
C LEU A 178 -6.32 18.89 -12.66
N PRO A 179 -6.15 17.72 -12.05
CA PRO A 179 -4.93 16.93 -12.18
C PRO A 179 -4.60 16.63 -13.65
N PHE A 180 -3.31 16.54 -14.00
CA PHE A 180 -2.86 16.32 -15.38
C PHE A 180 -3.55 15.12 -16.08
N ARG A 181 -3.80 14.03 -15.34
CA ARG A 181 -4.53 12.87 -15.87
C ARG A 181 -5.98 13.18 -16.26
N GLN A 182 -6.64 14.06 -15.51
CA GLN A 182 -7.99 14.49 -15.80
C GLN A 182 -8.00 15.41 -17.02
N LEU A 183 -6.99 16.27 -17.20
CA LEU A 183 -6.81 17.05 -18.43
C LEU A 183 -6.75 16.15 -19.68
N GLY A 184 -6.09 14.99 -19.59
CA GLY A 184 -6.08 14.00 -20.67
C GLY A 184 -7.47 13.48 -21.05
N LYS A 185 -8.45 13.49 -20.12
CA LYS A 185 -9.86 13.18 -20.42
C LYS A 185 -10.57 14.39 -21.03
N VAL A 186 -10.31 15.60 -20.52
CA VAL A 186 -10.88 16.87 -21.02
C VAL A 186 -10.54 17.09 -22.49
N VAL A 187 -9.30 16.81 -22.89
CA VAL A 187 -8.84 16.90 -24.29
C VAL A 187 -9.64 15.99 -25.24
N ARG A 188 -10.33 14.96 -24.73
CA ARG A 188 -11.17 14.05 -25.54
C ARG A 188 -12.63 14.50 -25.67
N VAL A 189 -13.03 15.56 -24.95
CA VAL A 189 -14.43 16.04 -24.94
C VAL A 189 -14.75 16.79 -26.23
N CYS A 190 -13.95 17.80 -26.59
CA CYS A 190 -14.15 18.55 -27.84
C CYS A 190 -12.83 19.13 -28.36
N LYS A 191 -12.80 19.46 -29.66
CA LYS A 191 -11.61 20.01 -30.33
C LYS A 191 -11.17 21.34 -29.74
N VAL A 192 -12.10 22.20 -29.34
CA VAL A 192 -11.79 23.54 -28.79
C VAL A 192 -10.99 23.41 -27.49
N TRP A 193 -11.45 22.56 -26.57
CA TRP A 193 -10.76 22.31 -25.29
C TRP A 193 -9.40 21.64 -25.51
N ALA A 194 -9.34 20.69 -26.43
CA ALA A 194 -8.09 20.07 -26.84
C ALA A 194 -7.08 21.11 -27.34
N THR A 195 -7.51 22.02 -28.22
CA THR A 195 -6.66 23.09 -28.77
C THR A 195 -6.22 24.08 -27.70
N PHE A 196 -7.10 24.48 -26.79
CA PHE A 196 -6.76 25.37 -25.67
C PHE A 196 -5.69 24.74 -24.79
N ILE A 197 -5.94 23.54 -24.27
CA ILE A 197 -5.00 22.82 -23.37
C ILE A 197 -3.67 22.55 -24.06
N HIS A 198 -3.66 22.23 -25.36
CA HIS A 198 -2.41 22.02 -26.11
C HIS A 198 -1.60 23.28 -26.36
N ARG A 199 -2.21 24.47 -26.31
CA ARG A 199 -1.54 25.77 -26.53
C ARG A 199 -1.08 26.41 -25.22
N ASP A 200 -1.85 26.21 -24.15
CA ASP A 200 -1.56 26.73 -22.83
C ASP A 200 -0.41 25.95 -22.17
N THR A 201 0.79 26.52 -22.20
CA THR A 201 2.00 25.89 -21.67
C THR A 201 2.01 25.82 -20.14
N MET A 202 1.22 26.64 -19.44
CA MET A 202 1.19 26.69 -17.97
C MET A 202 0.52 25.46 -17.37
N LEU A 203 -0.40 24.82 -18.12
CA LEU A 203 -1.01 23.54 -17.76
C LEU A 203 -0.05 22.34 -17.83
N TRP A 204 1.13 22.52 -18.45
CA TRP A 204 2.14 21.46 -18.65
C TRP A 204 3.32 21.56 -17.68
N THR A 205 3.18 22.33 -16.60
CA THR A 205 4.25 22.56 -15.62
C THR A 205 4.48 21.37 -14.68
N LYS A 206 3.41 20.70 -14.24
CA LYS A 206 3.45 19.53 -13.36
C LYS A 206 2.71 18.37 -14.00
N ILE A 207 3.47 17.34 -14.39
CA ILE A 207 2.95 16.23 -15.18
C ILE A 207 3.09 14.94 -14.36
N ASP A 208 1.95 14.39 -13.92
CA ASP A 208 1.86 13.05 -13.35
C ASP A 208 1.40 12.03 -14.40
N LEU A 209 2.33 11.15 -14.77
CA LEU A 209 2.16 10.05 -15.71
C LEU A 209 2.36 8.70 -15.01
N THR A 210 1.87 8.57 -13.79
CA THR A 210 1.99 7.32 -13.04
C THR A 210 1.11 6.19 -13.62
N GLY A 211 1.50 4.94 -13.45
CA GLY A 211 0.67 3.76 -13.66
C GLY A 211 0.91 3.00 -14.97
N PRO A 212 0.45 1.74 -15.02
CA PRO A 212 1.01 0.70 -15.89
C PRO A 212 0.62 0.83 -17.37
N LYS A 213 -0.32 1.72 -17.70
CA LYS A 213 -0.77 1.97 -19.07
C LYS A 213 0.03 3.06 -19.78
N VAL A 214 0.81 3.84 -19.03
CA VAL A 214 1.63 4.93 -19.57
C VAL A 214 2.87 4.33 -20.25
N ASN A 215 3.17 4.78 -21.47
CA ASN A 215 4.31 4.34 -22.28
C ASN A 215 4.96 5.53 -23.01
N ASN A 216 5.98 5.28 -23.83
CA ASN A 216 6.74 6.34 -24.50
C ASN A 216 5.93 7.28 -25.42
N ASN A 217 4.72 6.89 -25.87
CA ASN A 217 3.96 7.69 -26.82
C ASN A 217 3.52 9.04 -26.24
N VAL A 218 3.16 9.07 -24.95
CA VAL A 218 2.75 10.32 -24.29
C VAL A 218 3.94 11.26 -24.06
N ILE A 219 5.15 10.72 -23.92
CA ILE A 219 6.36 11.51 -23.66
C ILE A 219 6.72 12.40 -24.84
N ASP A 220 6.45 11.96 -26.08
CA ASP A 220 6.62 12.79 -27.28
C ASP A 220 5.74 14.04 -27.26
N THR A 221 4.52 13.90 -26.72
CA THR A 221 3.61 15.03 -26.56
C THR A 221 4.13 15.95 -25.46
N VAL A 222 4.53 15.40 -24.32
CA VAL A 222 5.09 16.18 -23.21
C VAL A 222 6.32 16.98 -23.63
N SER A 223 7.29 16.34 -24.30
CA SER A 223 8.54 17.00 -24.70
C SER A 223 8.30 18.16 -25.67
N LYS A 224 7.33 18.03 -26.59
CA LYS A 224 6.98 19.08 -27.57
C LYS A 224 6.17 20.22 -26.96
N ARG A 225 5.28 19.92 -26.00
CA ARG A 225 4.28 20.87 -25.47
C ARG A 225 4.76 21.61 -24.24
N ALA A 226 5.35 20.90 -23.28
CA ALA A 226 5.77 21.51 -22.02
C ALA A 226 6.94 22.50 -22.21
N ARG A 227 7.76 22.30 -23.26
CA ARG A 227 8.90 23.16 -23.62
C ARG A 227 9.76 23.48 -22.38
N SER A 228 10.07 24.75 -22.13
CA SER A 228 10.85 25.21 -20.96
C SER A 228 10.07 25.27 -19.65
N GLN A 229 8.74 25.10 -19.67
CA GLN A 229 7.86 25.29 -18.49
C GLN A 229 7.71 24.03 -17.65
N LEU A 230 8.19 22.87 -18.11
CA LEU A 230 8.12 21.63 -17.33
C LEU A 230 8.95 21.78 -16.06
N ARG A 231 8.31 21.68 -14.89
CA ARG A 231 8.93 21.78 -13.56
C ARG A 231 8.96 20.43 -12.84
N SER A 232 7.93 19.61 -13.03
CA SER A 232 7.80 18.33 -12.36
C SER A 232 7.30 17.24 -13.32
N LEU A 233 7.96 16.08 -13.29
CA LEU A 233 7.59 14.89 -14.04
C LEU A 233 7.60 13.66 -13.14
N ALA A 234 6.44 13.01 -12.98
CA ALA A 234 6.31 11.75 -12.24
C ALA A 234 5.95 10.60 -13.19
N LEU A 235 6.66 9.49 -13.09
CA LEU A 235 6.56 8.32 -13.98
C LEU A 235 6.46 7.01 -13.19
N GLU A 236 5.91 7.05 -11.98
CA GLU A 236 5.84 5.91 -11.08
C GLU A 236 5.05 4.76 -11.72
N ARG A 237 5.52 3.51 -11.59
CA ARG A 237 4.85 2.31 -12.11
C ARG A 237 4.45 2.41 -13.59
N SER A 238 5.15 3.22 -14.38
CA SER A 238 4.89 3.40 -15.82
C SER A 238 5.82 2.51 -16.66
N LYS A 239 5.49 2.35 -17.95
CA LYS A 239 6.30 1.63 -18.94
C LYS A 239 7.16 2.56 -19.81
N VAL A 240 7.35 3.80 -19.36
CA VAL A 240 8.26 4.73 -20.03
C VAL A 240 9.68 4.24 -19.82
N ASN A 241 10.45 4.09 -20.89
CA ASN A 241 11.81 3.57 -20.85
C ASN A 241 12.85 4.66 -21.19
N ASN A 242 14.13 4.27 -21.22
CA ASN A 242 15.26 5.12 -21.62
C ASN A 242 15.02 5.94 -22.89
N THR A 243 14.45 5.34 -23.95
CA THR A 243 14.17 6.04 -25.22
C THR A 243 13.11 7.13 -25.06
N GLY A 244 12.08 6.88 -24.25
CA GLY A 244 11.08 7.89 -23.93
C GLY A 244 11.71 9.06 -23.20
N MET A 245 12.44 8.79 -22.11
CA MET A 245 13.11 9.84 -21.32
C MET A 245 14.16 10.62 -22.09
N LYS A 246 14.87 10.00 -23.04
CA LYS A 246 15.81 10.70 -23.93
C LYS A 246 15.14 11.87 -24.65
N LYS A 247 13.86 11.78 -25.02
CA LYS A 247 13.12 12.89 -25.64
C LYS A 247 12.97 14.09 -24.72
N ILE A 248 12.74 13.87 -23.42
CA ILE A 248 12.68 14.94 -22.42
C ILE A 248 14.07 15.55 -22.21
N ILE A 249 15.09 14.71 -22.12
CA ILE A 249 16.49 15.14 -21.98
C ILE A 249 16.90 16.01 -23.18
N THR A 250 16.55 15.62 -24.41
CA THR A 250 16.81 16.40 -25.62
C THR A 250 16.02 17.70 -25.68
N ALA A 251 14.78 17.71 -25.18
CA ALA A 251 13.96 18.93 -25.13
C ALA A 251 14.49 19.98 -24.13
N ARG A 252 15.32 19.57 -23.17
CA ARG A 252 15.99 20.44 -22.18
C ARG A 252 15.07 21.48 -21.52
N PRO A 253 13.98 21.06 -20.84
CA PRO A 253 13.18 21.96 -20.02
C PRO A 253 14.05 22.64 -18.94
N SER A 254 14.27 23.95 -19.08
CA SER A 254 15.20 24.70 -18.20
C SER A 254 14.70 24.89 -16.77
N GLN A 255 13.40 24.70 -16.53
CA GLN A 255 12.79 24.83 -15.20
C GLN A 255 12.57 23.48 -14.50
N LEU A 256 13.02 22.37 -15.09
CA LEU A 256 12.78 21.03 -14.54
C LEU A 256 13.54 20.87 -13.23
N SER A 257 12.80 20.79 -12.13
CA SER A 257 13.35 20.73 -10.77
C SER A 257 12.97 19.45 -10.02
N THR A 258 11.96 18.71 -10.51
CA THR A 258 11.47 17.51 -9.85
C THR A 258 11.27 16.36 -10.83
N ILE A 259 11.90 15.23 -10.56
CA ILE A 259 11.73 13.99 -11.31
C ILE A 259 11.46 12.85 -10.34
N VAL A 260 10.44 12.04 -10.62
CA VAL A 260 10.05 10.90 -9.77
C VAL A 260 9.94 9.62 -10.60
N PHE A 261 10.83 8.68 -10.34
CA PHE A 261 10.81 7.30 -10.82
C PHE A 261 10.65 6.37 -9.61
N THR A 262 9.47 5.78 -9.45
CA THR A 262 9.23 4.77 -8.42
C THR A 262 8.68 3.53 -9.10
N ALA A 263 9.35 2.39 -8.93
CA ALA A 263 8.96 1.12 -9.54
C ALA A 263 8.76 1.20 -11.08
N ASN A 264 9.53 2.06 -11.76
CA ASN A 264 9.66 2.05 -13.22
C ASN A 264 10.91 1.25 -13.61
N THR A 265 10.82 -0.06 -13.77
CA THR A 265 12.03 -0.87 -14.00
C THR A 265 12.65 -0.71 -15.40
N HIS A 266 12.11 0.19 -16.24
CA HIS A 266 12.50 0.33 -17.64
C HIS A 266 13.40 1.55 -17.88
N ILE A 267 13.56 2.42 -16.87
CA ILE A 267 14.55 3.48 -16.83
C ILE A 267 15.76 2.95 -16.06
N THR A 268 16.94 3.02 -16.68
CA THR A 268 18.19 2.50 -16.11
C THR A 268 19.12 3.62 -15.67
N ASP A 269 20.18 3.25 -14.95
CA ASP A 269 21.32 4.08 -14.55
C ASP A 269 21.83 5.03 -15.65
N VAL A 270 21.99 4.54 -16.89
CA VAL A 270 22.45 5.34 -18.04
C VAL A 270 21.59 6.60 -18.23
N THR A 271 20.27 6.45 -18.19
CA THR A 271 19.34 7.58 -18.36
C THR A 271 19.37 8.51 -17.16
N VAL A 272 19.48 7.96 -15.95
CA VAL A 272 19.58 8.77 -14.72
C VAL A 272 20.88 9.59 -14.73
N ILE A 273 21.99 9.02 -15.17
CA ILE A 273 23.27 9.73 -15.36
C ILE A 273 23.11 10.87 -16.37
N ASP A 274 22.43 10.63 -17.50
CA ASP A 274 22.19 11.67 -18.50
C ASP A 274 21.26 12.78 -17.98
N ILE A 275 20.27 12.44 -17.16
CA ILE A 275 19.45 13.40 -16.42
C ILE A 275 20.32 14.25 -15.50
N CYS A 276 21.22 13.65 -14.74
CA CYS A 276 22.13 14.37 -13.83
C CYS A 276 23.04 15.33 -14.60
N LYS A 277 23.55 14.93 -15.77
CA LYS A 277 24.39 15.79 -16.63
C LYS A 277 23.62 17.01 -17.16
N VAL A 278 22.36 16.85 -17.53
CA VAL A 278 21.57 17.91 -18.19
C VAL A 278 20.84 18.80 -17.18
N PHE A 279 20.24 18.21 -16.15
CA PHE A 279 19.35 18.88 -15.20
C PHE A 279 19.93 18.98 -13.78
N GLY A 280 21.13 18.48 -13.50
CA GLY A 280 21.68 18.43 -12.14
C GLY A 280 21.68 19.77 -11.39
N LYS A 281 21.93 20.88 -12.09
CA LYS A 281 21.91 22.22 -11.48
C LYS A 281 20.51 22.73 -11.10
N THR A 282 19.46 22.21 -11.73
CA THR A 282 18.06 22.66 -11.54
C THR A 282 17.26 21.69 -10.66
N LEU A 283 17.68 20.43 -10.59
CA LEU A 283 17.02 19.41 -9.78
C LEU A 283 17.14 19.73 -8.29
N THR A 284 15.98 19.87 -7.65
CA THR A 284 15.82 20.03 -6.20
C THR A 284 15.25 18.77 -5.56
N LYS A 285 14.53 17.95 -6.33
CA LYS A 285 13.97 16.67 -5.91
C LYS A 285 14.17 15.60 -6.98
N LEU A 286 14.76 14.48 -6.58
CA LEU A 286 14.96 13.32 -7.43
C LEU A 286 14.58 12.05 -6.67
N THR A 287 13.68 11.26 -7.24
CA THR A 287 13.33 9.91 -6.75
C THR A 287 13.66 8.90 -7.84
N VAL A 288 14.42 7.87 -7.49
CA VAL A 288 14.94 6.80 -8.35
C VAL A 288 14.82 5.48 -7.58
N SER A 289 13.61 5.16 -7.11
CA SER A 289 13.36 3.93 -6.36
C SER A 289 13.06 2.74 -7.28
N SER A 290 13.63 1.58 -6.95
CA SER A 290 13.44 0.33 -7.70
C SER A 290 13.85 0.43 -9.18
N GLN A 291 14.97 1.10 -9.46
CA GLN A 291 15.50 1.32 -10.82
C GLN A 291 16.74 0.46 -11.13
N ASN A 292 17.22 -0.30 -10.14
CA ASN A 292 18.44 -1.13 -10.20
C ASN A 292 19.71 -0.32 -10.56
N ILE A 293 19.84 0.89 -10.00
CA ILE A 293 21.02 1.74 -10.20
C ILE A 293 22.25 1.20 -9.47
N ASN A 294 23.44 1.57 -9.95
CA ASN A 294 24.75 1.20 -9.40
C ASN A 294 25.48 2.42 -8.81
N ASP A 295 26.66 2.19 -8.25
CA ASP A 295 27.48 3.22 -7.59
C ASP A 295 27.92 4.35 -8.51
N GLN A 296 28.17 4.07 -9.80
CA GLN A 296 28.51 5.10 -10.78
C GLN A 296 27.34 6.08 -11.00
N CYS A 297 26.10 5.57 -10.95
CA CYS A 297 24.91 6.38 -11.05
C CYS A 297 24.73 7.28 -9.82
N SER A 298 24.89 6.74 -8.61
CA SER A 298 24.78 7.53 -7.38
C SER A 298 25.90 8.57 -7.29
N GLU A 299 27.13 8.25 -7.68
CA GLU A 299 28.22 9.21 -7.80
C GLU A 299 27.85 10.35 -8.76
N ALA A 300 27.26 10.05 -9.91
CA ALA A 300 26.80 11.08 -10.84
C ALA A 300 25.68 11.95 -10.24
N ILE A 301 24.77 11.38 -9.46
CA ILE A 301 23.73 12.13 -8.73
C ILE A 301 24.41 13.11 -7.77
N PHE A 302 25.27 12.62 -6.88
CA PHE A 302 25.89 13.44 -5.84
C PHE A 302 26.83 14.52 -6.38
N THR A 303 27.57 14.23 -7.45
CA THR A 303 28.55 15.16 -8.01
C THR A 303 27.94 16.20 -8.96
N LYS A 304 26.82 15.89 -9.63
CA LYS A 304 26.21 16.80 -10.62
C LYS A 304 24.98 17.52 -10.10
N CYS A 305 24.25 16.94 -9.14
CA CYS A 305 23.00 17.52 -8.64
C CYS A 305 23.23 18.50 -7.48
N THR A 306 23.86 19.64 -7.77
CA THR A 306 24.34 20.58 -6.73
C THR A 306 23.25 21.32 -5.98
N ALA A 307 22.01 21.35 -6.49
CA ALA A 307 20.86 22.00 -5.85
C ALA A 307 19.90 21.01 -5.17
N LEU A 308 20.28 19.73 -5.10
CA LEU A 308 19.39 18.66 -4.66
C LEU A 308 19.12 18.73 -3.16
N ALA A 309 17.85 18.94 -2.79
CA ALA A 309 17.40 19.01 -1.40
C ALA A 309 16.73 17.70 -0.94
N PHE A 310 16.18 16.92 -1.88
CA PHE A 310 15.52 15.64 -1.63
C PHE A 310 16.03 14.58 -2.60
N LEU A 311 16.52 13.46 -2.05
CA LEU A 311 16.94 12.30 -2.80
C LEU A 311 16.34 11.03 -2.21
N ASP A 312 15.68 10.25 -3.05
CA ASP A 312 15.20 8.91 -2.72
C ASP A 312 15.75 7.93 -3.76
N ILE A 313 16.67 7.07 -3.33
CA ILE A 313 17.31 6.03 -4.14
C ILE A 313 17.06 4.64 -3.54
N SER A 314 15.91 4.49 -2.90
CA SER A 314 15.53 3.27 -2.19
C SER A 314 15.32 2.08 -3.13
N ASP A 315 15.35 0.87 -2.60
CA ASP A 315 15.13 -0.38 -3.33
C ASP A 315 16.10 -0.59 -4.52
N ASN A 316 17.36 -0.17 -4.37
CA ASN A 316 18.41 -0.38 -5.37
C ASN A 316 19.50 -1.31 -4.81
N PRO A 317 19.37 -2.64 -5.00
CA PRO A 317 20.23 -3.61 -4.32
C PRO A 317 21.68 -3.63 -4.81
N LYS A 318 21.98 -2.99 -5.95
CA LYS A 318 23.34 -2.87 -6.50
C LYS A 318 24.15 -1.71 -5.90
N LEU A 319 23.52 -0.85 -5.10
CA LEU A 319 24.23 0.23 -4.43
C LEU A 319 25.06 -0.31 -3.27
N THR A 320 26.30 0.14 -3.19
CA THR A 320 27.24 -0.15 -2.11
C THR A 320 27.79 1.15 -1.51
N ASP A 321 28.62 1.02 -0.47
CA ASP A 321 29.26 2.15 0.19
C ASP A 321 30.04 3.06 -0.77
N ALA A 322 30.60 2.51 -1.86
CA ALA A 322 31.32 3.29 -2.86
C ALA A 322 30.42 4.34 -3.55
N GLY A 323 29.13 4.03 -3.70
CA GLY A 323 28.16 4.91 -4.34
C GLY A 323 27.84 6.18 -3.54
N LEU A 324 28.01 6.17 -2.22
CA LEU A 324 27.81 7.34 -1.35
C LEU A 324 29.11 8.08 -1.02
N ALA A 325 30.28 7.49 -1.31
CA ALA A 325 31.59 8.09 -1.01
C ALA A 325 31.80 9.46 -1.70
N ALA A 326 31.16 9.68 -2.84
CA ALA A 326 31.26 10.92 -3.63
C ALA A 326 30.36 12.07 -3.12
N TRP A 327 29.69 11.89 -1.98
CA TRP A 327 28.79 12.91 -1.45
C TRP A 327 29.56 14.16 -0.97
N PRO A 328 29.29 15.35 -1.55
CA PRO A 328 30.01 16.57 -1.19
C PRO A 328 29.57 17.15 0.16
N ALA A 329 30.53 17.63 0.96
CA ALA A 329 30.28 18.32 2.24
C ALA A 329 29.37 19.55 2.12
N THR A 330 29.41 20.20 0.95
CA THR A 330 28.63 21.40 0.60
C THR A 330 27.21 21.08 0.13
N SER A 331 26.81 19.79 0.14
CA SER A 331 25.50 19.36 -0.35
C SER A 331 24.35 20.05 0.42
N PRO A 332 23.37 20.65 -0.28
CA PRO A 332 22.18 21.21 0.36
C PRO A 332 21.14 20.15 0.72
N LEU A 333 21.48 18.86 0.62
CA LEU A 333 20.53 17.77 0.83
C LEU A 333 19.96 17.79 2.25
N ARG A 334 18.63 17.76 2.32
CA ARG A 334 17.85 17.75 3.57
C ARG A 334 17.22 16.40 3.84
N VAL A 335 16.90 15.65 2.79
CA VAL A 335 16.25 14.34 2.87
C VAL A 335 17.01 13.33 2.03
N LEU A 336 17.43 12.24 2.66
CA LEU A 336 17.99 11.07 2.00
C LEU A 336 17.20 9.82 2.38
N LYS A 337 16.68 9.12 1.37
CA LYS A 337 16.10 7.79 1.53
C LYS A 337 16.92 6.77 0.77
N VAL A 338 17.39 5.77 1.49
CA VAL A 338 18.18 4.65 0.95
C VAL A 338 17.63 3.30 1.44
N ASN A 339 16.34 3.26 1.80
CA ASN A 339 15.76 2.05 2.38
C ASN A 339 15.84 0.87 1.41
N SER A 340 15.97 -0.34 1.97
CA SER A 340 16.05 -1.59 1.19
C SER A 340 17.24 -1.65 0.21
N CYS A 341 18.28 -0.84 0.41
CA CYS A 341 19.56 -0.93 -0.27
C CYS A 341 20.55 -1.76 0.57
N TYR A 342 20.42 -3.10 0.50
CA TYR A 342 21.15 -4.03 1.36
C TYR A 342 22.68 -3.95 1.24
N GLY A 343 23.22 -3.48 0.11
CA GLY A 343 24.66 -3.31 -0.09
C GLY A 343 25.28 -2.11 0.64
N LEU A 344 24.45 -1.22 1.21
CA LEU A 344 24.92 -0.09 2.03
C LEU A 344 25.20 -0.55 3.45
N ALA A 345 26.47 -0.49 3.83
CA ALA A 345 27.02 -0.91 5.10
C ALA A 345 27.61 0.28 5.87
N PHE A 346 28.82 0.11 6.41
CA PHE A 346 29.42 1.02 7.39
C PHE A 346 30.16 2.21 6.78
N HIS A 347 30.86 2.03 5.66
CA HIS A 347 31.78 3.04 5.15
C HIS A 347 31.05 4.21 4.46
N ALA A 348 29.78 4.02 4.06
CA ALA A 348 28.95 5.07 3.46
C ALA A 348 28.79 6.33 4.34
N TRP A 349 28.99 6.22 5.65
CA TRP A 349 28.67 7.28 6.62
C TRP A 349 29.90 7.98 7.21
N ALA A 350 31.09 7.68 6.68
CA ALA A 350 32.36 8.15 7.22
C ALA A 350 32.82 9.45 6.54
N ALA A 351 32.30 10.60 7.00
CA ALA A 351 32.67 11.94 6.53
C ALA A 351 32.39 12.17 5.02
N PRO A 352 32.18 13.41 4.56
CA PRO A 352 32.18 14.68 5.30
C PRO A 352 30.96 14.85 6.23
N ALA A 353 31.02 15.85 7.11
CA ALA A 353 29.86 16.29 7.89
C ALA A 353 28.74 16.74 6.93
N TYR A 354 27.50 16.35 7.20
CA TYR A 354 26.33 16.69 6.39
C TYR A 354 25.42 17.61 7.21
N PRO A 355 25.79 18.89 7.36
CA PRO A 355 25.17 19.77 8.34
C PRO A 355 23.71 20.10 8.03
N ALA A 356 23.27 19.96 6.79
CA ALA A 356 21.93 20.32 6.36
C ALA A 356 20.92 19.14 6.38
N LEU A 357 21.39 17.90 6.58
CA LEU A 357 20.52 16.72 6.51
C LEU A 357 19.60 16.65 7.73
N LYS A 358 18.31 16.51 7.47
CA LYS A 358 17.23 16.50 8.47
C LYS A 358 16.48 15.18 8.52
N GLU A 359 16.42 14.45 7.41
CA GLU A 359 15.73 13.16 7.32
C GLU A 359 16.67 12.13 6.70
N LEU A 360 16.84 11.02 7.40
CA LEU A 360 17.64 9.89 6.99
C LEU A 360 16.83 8.60 7.19
N ASP A 361 16.50 7.92 6.09
CA ASP A 361 15.87 6.60 6.11
C ASP A 361 16.88 5.55 5.65
N VAL A 362 17.35 4.73 6.59
CA VAL A 362 18.30 3.62 6.38
C VAL A 362 17.65 2.28 6.67
N SER A 363 16.32 2.22 6.68
CA SER A 363 15.59 1.00 6.99
C SER A 363 15.90 -0.13 5.99
N GLN A 364 15.98 -1.37 6.47
CA GLN A 364 16.28 -2.56 5.65
C GLN A 364 17.62 -2.48 4.87
N THR A 365 18.63 -1.83 5.44
CA THR A 365 20.01 -1.81 4.91
C THR A 365 20.95 -2.61 5.82
N SER A 366 22.21 -2.79 5.42
CA SER A 366 23.24 -3.40 6.28
C SER A 366 23.81 -2.41 7.31
N PHE A 367 23.04 -1.38 7.67
CA PHE A 367 23.37 -0.42 8.72
C PHE A 367 23.52 -1.16 10.06
N ASN A 368 24.61 -0.89 10.77
CA ASN A 368 24.96 -1.61 11.99
C ASN A 368 25.41 -0.64 13.09
N LEU A 369 25.78 -1.19 14.25
CA LEU A 369 26.16 -0.39 15.42
C LEU A 369 27.35 0.55 15.17
N ARG A 370 28.31 0.19 14.30
CA ARG A 370 29.42 1.09 13.93
C ARG A 370 28.92 2.27 13.08
N SER A 371 27.98 2.01 12.16
CA SER A 371 27.36 3.07 11.34
C SER A 371 26.63 4.07 12.24
N LEU A 372 25.92 3.56 13.26
CA LEU A 372 25.20 4.37 14.22
C LEU A 372 26.13 5.35 14.96
N GLN A 373 27.32 4.93 15.39
CA GLN A 373 28.31 5.79 16.04
C GLN A 373 28.80 6.95 15.15
N LYS A 374 28.66 6.83 13.83
CA LYS A 374 29.06 7.86 12.88
C LYS A 374 27.97 8.89 12.62
N LEU A 375 26.77 8.75 13.19
CA LEU A 375 25.70 9.74 13.05
C LEU A 375 26.03 11.11 13.65
N THR A 376 27.16 11.27 14.34
CA THR A 376 27.68 12.59 14.76
C THR A 376 27.87 13.55 13.59
N VAL A 377 27.96 13.04 12.35
CA VAL A 377 28.04 13.85 11.12
C VAL A 377 26.73 14.55 10.74
N PHE A 378 25.61 14.24 11.40
CA PHE A 378 24.27 14.79 11.11
C PHE A 378 23.72 15.61 12.30
N PRO A 379 24.20 16.84 12.53
CA PRO A 379 23.83 17.62 13.72
C PRO A 379 22.37 18.13 13.71
N GLU A 380 21.76 18.28 12.53
CA GLU A 380 20.41 18.81 12.34
C GLU A 380 19.35 17.72 12.12
N LEU A 381 19.68 16.47 12.44
CA LEU A 381 18.80 15.33 12.16
C LEU A 381 17.52 15.42 12.98
N LYS A 382 16.38 15.30 12.29
CA LYS A 382 15.02 15.34 12.84
C LYS A 382 14.27 14.05 12.66
N THR A 383 14.64 13.26 11.66
CA THR A 383 13.97 12.00 11.33
C THR A 383 15.01 10.93 11.08
N ILE A 384 14.88 9.82 11.79
CA ILE A 384 15.68 8.62 11.57
C ILE A 384 14.81 7.35 11.61
N ASP A 385 14.97 6.51 10.60
CA ASP A 385 14.36 5.17 10.56
C ASP A 385 15.45 4.09 10.51
N LEU A 386 15.52 3.29 11.57
CA LEU A 386 16.45 2.18 11.77
C LEU A 386 15.75 0.82 11.60
N SER A 387 14.53 0.78 11.08
CA SER A 387 13.72 -0.44 11.00
C SER A 387 14.38 -1.51 10.13
N GLY A 388 14.51 -2.74 10.63
CA GLY A 388 15.11 -3.84 9.86
C GLY A 388 16.62 -3.71 9.63
N THR A 389 17.32 -2.97 10.50
CA THR A 389 18.79 -2.91 10.57
C THR A 389 19.30 -3.88 11.64
N ASP A 390 20.57 -4.30 11.57
CA ASP A 390 21.18 -5.20 12.56
C ASP A 390 22.15 -4.44 13.46
N LEU A 391 21.67 -3.98 14.62
CA LEU A 391 22.48 -3.21 15.57
C LEU A 391 23.18 -4.10 16.61
N ARG A 392 23.22 -5.43 16.40
CA ARG A 392 23.95 -6.33 17.29
C ARG A 392 25.46 -6.03 17.26
N PRO A 393 26.14 -6.01 18.42
CA PRO A 393 27.59 -5.88 18.46
C PRO A 393 28.25 -7.01 17.66
N LEU A 394 29.21 -6.66 16.82
CA LEU A 394 30.13 -7.66 16.23
C LEU A 394 30.92 -8.31 17.38
N GLN A 395 31.14 -9.62 17.31
CA GLN A 395 31.78 -10.43 18.36
C GLN A 395 32.98 -9.74 19.02
N GLY A 396 32.99 -9.69 20.36
CA GLY A 396 34.07 -9.09 21.16
C GLY A 396 33.90 -7.60 21.52
N GLY A 397 32.76 -6.98 21.20
CA GLY A 397 32.49 -5.57 21.51
C GLY A 397 32.07 -5.30 22.97
N LEU A 398 32.77 -4.38 23.65
CA LEU A 398 32.39 -3.79 24.96
C LEU A 398 31.26 -2.74 24.87
N ILE A 399 30.84 -2.38 23.65
CA ILE A 399 29.92 -1.28 23.39
C ILE A 399 28.52 -1.84 23.18
N THR A 400 27.57 -1.41 24.01
CA THR A 400 26.15 -1.77 23.91
C THR A 400 25.39 -0.72 23.11
N LEU A 401 24.26 -1.12 22.53
CA LEU A 401 23.36 -0.20 21.82
C LEU A 401 22.91 0.96 22.72
N GLY A 402 22.55 0.68 23.98
CA GLY A 402 22.17 1.71 24.96
C GLY A 402 23.26 2.75 25.21
N ARG A 403 24.53 2.36 25.35
CA ARG A 403 25.65 3.31 25.50
C ARG A 403 25.82 4.18 24.25
N THR A 404 25.80 3.58 23.06
CA THR A 404 25.89 4.32 21.80
C THR A 404 24.75 5.33 21.66
N ILE A 405 23.51 4.93 21.97
CA ILE A 405 22.35 5.84 21.94
C ILE A 405 22.50 6.96 22.97
N LYS A 406 22.97 6.66 24.18
CA LYS A 406 23.26 7.68 25.19
C LYS A 406 24.29 8.71 24.70
N ASP A 407 25.37 8.26 24.06
CA ASP A 407 26.40 9.16 23.54
C ASP A 407 25.89 10.00 22.35
N LEU A 408 25.08 9.39 21.48
CA LEU A 408 24.48 10.08 20.33
C LEU A 408 23.40 11.07 20.72
N THR A 409 22.56 10.74 21.70
CA THR A 409 21.57 11.67 22.29
C THR A 409 22.25 12.82 23.03
N ASN A 410 23.49 12.64 23.48
CA ASN A 410 24.33 13.72 23.98
C ASN A 410 25.01 14.55 22.88
N THR A 411 24.94 14.17 21.60
CA THR A 411 25.65 14.86 20.51
C THR A 411 24.71 15.23 19.36
N SER A 412 24.36 14.29 18.49
CA SER A 412 23.58 14.55 17.25
C SER A 412 22.08 14.27 17.35
N LEU A 413 21.62 13.36 18.22
CA LEU A 413 20.21 12.96 18.34
C LEU A 413 19.49 13.79 19.42
N ARG A 414 19.50 15.12 19.30
CA ARG A 414 18.89 16.08 20.27
C ARG A 414 17.65 16.82 19.76
N ASN A 415 17.31 16.68 18.48
CA ASN A 415 16.22 17.42 17.83
C ASN A 415 15.29 16.52 17.02
N LEU A 416 15.20 15.25 17.37
CA LEU A 416 14.36 14.29 16.70
C LEU A 416 12.88 14.63 16.88
N THR A 417 12.17 14.55 15.77
CA THR A 417 10.71 14.64 15.67
C THR A 417 10.12 13.30 15.23
N HIS A 418 10.90 12.46 14.55
CA HIS A 418 10.48 11.15 14.07
C HIS A 418 11.57 10.11 14.39
N PHE A 419 11.17 9.01 15.02
CA PHE A 419 12.05 7.90 15.33
C PHE A 419 11.34 6.58 15.02
N ALA A 420 12.02 5.70 14.28
CA ALA A 420 11.52 4.37 13.99
C ALA A 420 12.59 3.28 14.15
N ILE A 421 12.20 2.15 14.73
CA ILE A 421 13.04 0.96 14.88
C ILE A 421 12.18 -0.31 14.86
N GLN A 422 12.73 -1.41 14.36
CA GLN A 422 12.03 -2.68 14.21
C GLN A 422 12.98 -3.86 14.35
N TYR A 423 12.53 -4.92 15.05
CA TYR A 423 13.25 -6.20 15.20
C TYR A 423 14.64 -6.11 15.81
N ASP A 424 14.87 -5.18 16.73
CA ASP A 424 16.13 -5.11 17.48
C ASP A 424 15.98 -5.70 18.90
N PRO A 425 16.63 -6.83 19.22
CA PRO A 425 16.52 -7.45 20.54
C PRO A 425 17.29 -6.70 21.63
N LEU A 426 18.22 -5.81 21.26
CA LEU A 426 19.07 -5.06 22.19
C LEU A 426 18.54 -3.65 22.47
N PHE A 427 17.53 -3.20 21.73
CA PHE A 427 16.85 -1.94 22.02
C PHE A 427 15.90 -2.11 23.22
N ASP A 428 16.31 -1.55 24.36
CA ASP A 428 15.67 -1.71 25.66
C ASP A 428 15.08 -0.39 26.21
N ASP A 429 14.51 -0.47 27.41
CA ASP A 429 13.86 0.66 28.08
C ASP A 429 14.83 1.83 28.34
N GLU A 430 16.10 1.55 28.62
CA GLU A 430 17.11 2.58 28.89
C GLU A 430 17.45 3.35 27.61
N ALA A 431 17.62 2.64 26.49
CA ALA A 431 17.82 3.25 25.18
C ALA A 431 16.65 4.15 24.77
N LEU A 432 15.41 3.67 24.93
CA LEU A 432 14.22 4.46 24.62
C LEU A 432 14.12 5.69 25.52
N LYS A 433 14.43 5.54 26.82
CA LYS A 433 14.44 6.64 27.78
C LYS A 433 15.42 7.74 27.35
N TYR A 434 16.66 7.40 26.98
CA TYR A 434 17.64 8.40 26.52
C TYR A 434 17.13 9.16 25.27
N ILE A 435 16.47 8.46 24.34
CA ILE A 435 15.88 9.10 23.15
C ILE A 435 14.75 10.05 23.57
N ALA A 436 13.83 9.62 24.42
CA ALA A 436 12.69 10.42 24.85
C ALA A 436 13.12 11.67 25.64
N GLU A 437 14.07 11.53 26.58
CA GLU A 437 14.57 12.63 27.41
C GLU A 437 15.34 13.67 26.60
N ALA A 438 16.14 13.22 25.62
CA ALA A 438 16.89 14.14 24.76
C ALA A 438 16.03 14.81 23.68
N ASN A 439 14.85 14.24 23.35
CA ASN A 439 14.01 14.66 22.22
C ASN A 439 12.55 14.88 22.64
N THR A 440 12.30 15.88 23.49
CA THR A 440 10.94 16.18 23.99
C THR A 440 9.96 16.67 22.91
N LYS A 441 10.45 17.02 21.72
CA LYS A 441 9.66 17.41 20.54
C LYS A 441 9.37 16.26 19.58
N LEU A 442 9.50 15.02 20.03
CA LEU A 442 9.08 13.85 19.26
C LEU A 442 7.59 13.94 18.92
N LYS A 443 7.28 13.72 17.65
CA LYS A 443 5.94 13.73 17.07
C LYS A 443 5.51 12.35 16.59
N TYR A 444 6.45 11.57 16.04
CA TYR A 444 6.18 10.26 15.45
C TYR A 444 7.17 9.23 15.99
N VAL A 445 6.67 8.22 16.70
CA VAL A 445 7.49 7.14 17.23
C VAL A 445 6.91 5.81 16.76
N LYS A 446 7.75 4.97 16.15
CA LYS A 446 7.40 3.62 15.72
C LYS A 446 8.41 2.61 16.24
N ILE A 447 7.96 1.70 17.08
CA ILE A 447 8.78 0.62 17.65
C ILE A 447 8.01 -0.68 17.41
N LEU A 448 8.50 -1.52 16.50
CA LEU A 448 7.81 -2.75 16.10
C LEU A 448 8.58 -3.99 16.55
N SER A 449 7.87 -4.92 17.20
CA SER A 449 8.39 -6.22 17.63
C SER A 449 9.63 -6.12 18.55
N ALA A 450 9.69 -5.09 19.39
CA ALA A 450 10.77 -4.92 20.36
C ALA A 450 10.45 -5.68 21.65
N SER A 451 11.04 -6.86 21.82
CA SER A 451 10.79 -7.75 22.98
C SER A 451 11.37 -7.24 24.29
N SER A 452 12.38 -6.36 24.22
CA SER A 452 13.07 -5.80 25.39
C SER A 452 12.43 -4.51 25.92
N ILE A 453 11.45 -3.94 25.20
CA ILE A 453 10.70 -2.76 25.61
C ILE A 453 9.52 -3.14 26.48
N SER A 454 9.40 -2.49 27.64
CA SER A 454 8.31 -2.64 28.61
C SER A 454 7.62 -1.30 28.90
N ASP A 455 6.65 -1.31 29.82
CA ASP A 455 5.97 -0.11 30.26
C ASP A 455 6.91 0.99 30.79
N ALA A 456 8.06 0.62 31.36
CA ALA A 456 9.03 1.59 31.88
C ALA A 456 9.64 2.45 30.74
N GLY A 457 10.02 1.83 29.63
CA GLY A 457 10.53 2.52 28.45
C GLY A 457 9.44 3.35 27.79
N VAL A 458 8.26 2.77 27.55
CA VAL A 458 7.15 3.50 26.90
C VAL A 458 6.70 4.71 27.72
N ARG A 459 6.64 4.60 29.06
CA ARG A 459 6.31 5.73 29.94
C ARG A 459 7.24 6.92 29.74
N SER A 460 8.50 6.73 29.38
CA SER A 460 9.42 7.86 29.12
C SER A 460 8.94 8.77 27.98
N LEU A 461 8.18 8.24 27.02
CA LEU A 461 7.57 8.99 25.92
C LEU A 461 6.42 9.92 26.38
N SER A 462 5.89 9.76 27.60
CA SER A 462 4.88 10.67 28.16
C SER A 462 5.41 12.11 28.32
N ASN A 463 6.73 12.29 28.36
CA ASN A 463 7.37 13.60 28.35
C ASN A 463 7.32 14.28 26.97
N CYS A 464 7.01 13.55 25.90
CA CYS A 464 6.92 14.07 24.54
C CYS A 464 5.49 14.59 24.27
N GLN A 465 5.19 15.79 24.74
CA GLN A 465 3.84 16.37 24.69
C GLN A 465 3.38 16.75 23.26
N GLU A 466 4.31 16.85 22.31
CA GLU A 466 4.02 17.05 20.88
C GLU A 466 3.75 15.75 20.11
N LEU A 467 3.67 14.59 20.80
CA LEU A 467 3.46 13.30 20.14
C LEU A 467 2.11 13.27 19.41
N GLU A 468 2.18 13.09 18.08
CA GLU A 468 1.05 13.01 17.16
C GLU A 468 0.75 11.56 16.76
N SER A 469 1.76 10.68 16.71
CA SER A 469 1.63 9.28 16.33
C SER A 469 2.55 8.37 17.13
N LEU A 470 1.98 7.33 17.73
CA LEU A 470 2.71 6.27 18.41
C LEU A 470 2.32 4.90 17.85
N ALA A 471 3.30 4.11 17.42
CA ALA A 471 3.11 2.74 17.00
C ALA A 471 4.03 1.81 17.81
N LEU A 472 3.43 0.90 18.58
CA LEU A 472 4.06 -0.13 19.40
C LEU A 472 3.57 -1.56 19.05
N PRO A 473 3.46 -1.95 17.77
CA PRO A 473 2.95 -3.26 17.42
C PRO A 473 3.87 -4.40 17.90
N ASN A 474 3.27 -5.47 18.43
CA ASN A 474 3.95 -6.69 18.92
C ASN A 474 5.05 -6.45 19.98
N CYS A 475 4.92 -5.41 20.80
CA CYS A 475 5.77 -5.17 21.96
C CYS A 475 5.22 -5.92 23.20
N ALA A 476 5.49 -7.22 23.28
CA ALA A 476 4.82 -8.15 24.21
C ALA A 476 4.84 -7.79 25.71
N ARG A 477 5.75 -6.91 26.17
CA ARG A 477 5.83 -6.47 27.57
C ARG A 477 5.16 -5.11 27.84
N VAL A 478 4.51 -4.53 26.83
CA VAL A 478 3.70 -3.31 26.94
C VAL A 478 2.28 -3.70 27.38
N THR A 479 1.76 -2.99 28.38
CA THR A 479 0.45 -3.23 28.99
C THR A 479 -0.38 -1.95 29.00
N ASP A 480 -1.60 -2.04 29.54
CA ASP A 480 -2.46 -0.87 29.75
C ASP A 480 -1.75 0.25 30.51
N SER A 481 -0.83 -0.07 31.43
CA SER A 481 -0.22 0.94 32.31
C SER A 481 0.48 2.05 31.53
N SER A 482 1.38 1.71 30.61
CA SER A 482 2.12 2.73 29.87
C SER A 482 1.26 3.39 28.79
N VAL A 483 0.34 2.66 28.16
CA VAL A 483 -0.54 3.22 27.13
C VAL A 483 -1.51 4.25 27.75
N VAL A 484 -2.04 3.98 28.94
CA VAL A 484 -2.86 4.94 29.69
C VAL A 484 -2.03 6.19 30.02
N ASP A 485 -0.80 6.05 30.50
CA ASP A 485 0.09 7.18 30.79
C ASP A 485 0.30 8.07 29.54
N ILE A 486 0.50 7.46 28.37
CA ILE A 486 0.63 8.17 27.09
C ILE A 486 -0.66 8.88 26.70
N VAL A 487 -1.81 8.21 26.74
CA VAL A 487 -3.10 8.79 26.35
C VAL A 487 -3.49 9.95 27.27
N CYS A 488 -3.16 9.86 28.56
CA CYS A 488 -3.38 10.93 29.52
C CYS A 488 -2.43 12.12 29.32
N SER A 489 -1.17 11.86 28.94
CA SER A 489 -0.14 12.90 28.84
C SER A 489 -0.13 13.57 27.46
N CYS A 490 -0.14 12.80 26.38
CA CYS A 490 0.06 13.28 25.00
C CYS A 490 -1.28 13.70 24.35
N GLN A 491 -1.76 14.90 24.68
CA GLN A 491 -3.05 15.41 24.19
C GLN A 491 -3.10 15.72 22.69
N ASN A 492 -1.96 15.73 22.00
CA ASN A 492 -1.87 15.91 20.55
C ASN A 492 -1.93 14.58 19.76
N LEU A 493 -2.09 13.44 20.44
CA LEU A 493 -2.01 12.12 19.83
C LEU A 493 -3.18 11.85 18.87
N GLN A 494 -2.88 11.78 17.58
CA GLN A 494 -3.85 11.55 16.50
C GLN A 494 -3.88 10.10 16.03
N SER A 495 -2.78 9.35 16.18
CA SER A 495 -2.67 7.96 15.76
C SER A 495 -2.02 7.10 16.84
N LEU A 496 -2.69 6.00 17.20
CA LEU A 496 -2.18 5.01 18.15
C LEU A 496 -2.30 3.61 17.55
N ASP A 497 -1.16 2.94 17.36
CA ASP A 497 -1.10 1.54 16.96
C ASP A 497 -0.46 0.72 18.10
N ILE A 498 -1.25 -0.16 18.69
CA ILE A 498 -0.84 -1.07 19.76
C ILE A 498 -1.18 -2.52 19.39
N GLY A 499 -1.31 -2.82 18.09
CA GLY A 499 -1.70 -4.12 17.60
C GLY A 499 -0.76 -5.25 18.04
N GLY A 500 -1.31 -6.43 18.32
CA GLY A 500 -0.54 -7.62 18.69
C GLY A 500 -0.04 -7.65 20.14
N ASN A 501 -0.36 -6.63 20.94
CA ASN A 501 -0.06 -6.63 22.36
C ASN A 501 -1.17 -7.36 23.14
N SER A 502 -0.88 -8.58 23.61
CA SER A 502 -1.86 -9.45 24.28
C SER A 502 -2.26 -8.97 25.68
N SER A 503 -1.42 -8.15 26.33
CA SER A 503 -1.64 -7.60 27.67
C SER A 503 -2.46 -6.30 27.69
N ILE A 504 -2.94 -5.85 26.53
CA ILE A 504 -3.84 -4.69 26.41
C ILE A 504 -5.29 -5.13 26.63
N THR A 505 -6.01 -4.41 27.49
CA THR A 505 -7.39 -4.72 27.87
C THR A 505 -8.31 -3.49 27.71
N ASP A 506 -9.58 -3.64 28.05
CA ASP A 506 -10.57 -2.56 27.96
C ASP A 506 -10.19 -1.31 28.79
N LYS A 507 -9.26 -1.42 29.75
CA LYS A 507 -8.71 -0.26 30.48
C LYS A 507 -8.09 0.78 29.55
N THR A 508 -7.34 0.34 28.53
CA THR A 508 -6.80 1.24 27.52
C THR A 508 -7.91 1.96 26.76
N LEU A 509 -8.99 1.24 26.43
CA LEU A 509 -10.14 1.84 25.74
C LEU A 509 -10.89 2.84 26.62
N ASP A 510 -11.04 2.55 27.92
CA ASP A 510 -11.63 3.47 28.89
C ASP A 510 -10.83 4.78 28.96
N ALA A 511 -9.49 4.72 29.03
CA ALA A 511 -8.63 5.90 29.01
C ALA A 511 -8.72 6.68 27.68
N ILE A 512 -8.82 6.00 26.53
CA ILE A 512 -9.05 6.66 25.23
C ILE A 512 -10.41 7.36 25.21
N VAL A 513 -11.43 6.76 25.80
CA VAL A 513 -12.75 7.38 25.91
C VAL A 513 -12.68 8.65 26.76
N GLU A 514 -11.95 8.63 27.87
CA GLU A 514 -11.85 9.76 28.79
C GLU A 514 -10.93 10.88 28.28
N HIS A 515 -9.75 10.55 27.74
CA HIS A 515 -8.69 11.51 27.44
C HIS A 515 -8.31 11.62 25.96
N GLY A 516 -8.64 10.62 25.13
CA GLY A 516 -8.27 10.58 23.70
C GLY A 516 -9.15 11.46 22.81
N ASN A 517 -9.11 12.78 22.98
CA ASN A 517 -9.99 13.73 22.27
C ASN A 517 -9.45 14.16 20.89
N THR A 518 -8.20 13.87 20.58
CA THR A 518 -7.56 14.16 19.28
C THR A 518 -7.33 12.92 18.42
N LEU A 519 -7.60 11.73 18.96
CA LEU A 519 -7.26 10.45 18.35
C LEU A 519 -8.17 10.11 17.15
N THR A 520 -7.63 10.19 15.94
CA THR A 520 -8.36 9.90 14.71
C THR A 520 -8.12 8.50 14.16
N THR A 521 -7.01 7.86 14.53
CA THR A 521 -6.63 6.54 14.06
C THR A 521 -6.26 5.65 15.25
N LEU A 522 -6.91 4.49 15.34
CA LEU A 522 -6.65 3.50 16.37
C LEU A 522 -6.48 2.11 15.73
N VAL A 523 -5.34 1.48 16.00
CA VAL A 523 -5.04 0.11 15.57
C VAL A 523 -4.85 -0.76 16.81
N VAL A 524 -5.77 -1.71 16.99
CA VAL A 524 -5.80 -2.64 18.13
C VAL A 524 -5.94 -4.08 17.64
N SER A 525 -5.52 -4.36 16.41
CA SER A 525 -5.62 -5.68 15.81
C SER A 525 -4.86 -6.72 16.64
N SER A 526 -5.39 -7.92 16.79
CA SER A 526 -4.79 -9.01 17.57
C SER A 526 -4.58 -8.71 19.07
N CYS A 527 -5.17 -7.65 19.63
CA CYS A 527 -5.21 -7.41 21.09
C CYS A 527 -6.29 -8.27 21.74
N ILE A 528 -5.99 -9.54 22.00
CA ILE A 528 -6.97 -10.53 22.49
C ILE A 528 -7.61 -10.20 23.85
N GLY A 529 -7.01 -9.30 24.64
CA GLY A 529 -7.55 -8.83 25.92
C GLY A 529 -8.68 -7.80 25.79
N LEU A 530 -8.94 -7.28 24.58
CA LEU A 530 -10.05 -6.36 24.31
C LEU A 530 -11.37 -7.11 24.16
N THR A 531 -12.43 -6.55 24.72
CA THR A 531 -13.78 -7.11 24.63
C THR A 531 -14.69 -6.25 23.76
N GLY A 532 -15.79 -6.86 23.28
CA GLY A 532 -16.84 -6.12 22.60
C GLY A 532 -17.45 -4.99 23.44
N PHE A 533 -17.40 -5.08 24.78
CA PHE A 533 -17.92 -4.05 25.67
C PHE A 533 -17.06 -2.77 25.62
N GLY A 534 -15.73 -2.88 25.72
CA GLY A 534 -14.83 -1.74 25.60
C GLY A 534 -14.95 -1.05 24.23
N ILE A 535 -15.03 -1.82 23.15
CA ILE A 535 -15.23 -1.28 21.80
C ILE A 535 -16.58 -0.56 21.65
N LEU A 536 -17.65 -1.06 22.29
CA LEU A 536 -18.95 -0.39 22.31
C LEU A 536 -18.94 0.91 23.12
N LYS A 537 -18.16 0.99 24.22
CA LYS A 537 -17.97 2.26 24.94
C LYS A 537 -17.32 3.30 24.03
N LEU A 538 -16.30 2.91 23.28
CA LEU A 538 -15.65 3.77 22.29
C LEU A 538 -16.64 4.28 21.22
N HIS A 539 -17.55 3.41 20.74
CA HIS A 539 -18.60 3.81 19.80
C HIS A 539 -19.55 4.85 20.41
N LYS A 540 -19.92 4.67 21.69
CA LYS A 540 -20.89 5.51 22.40
C LYS A 540 -20.34 6.88 22.81
N LYS A 541 -19.02 7.10 22.78
CA LYS A 541 -18.42 8.41 23.06
C LYS A 541 -19.02 9.49 22.16
N ALA A 542 -19.63 10.51 22.76
CA ALA A 542 -20.12 11.68 22.05
C ALA A 542 -18.93 12.46 21.45
N GLY A 543 -19.05 12.89 20.20
CA GLY A 543 -17.95 13.60 19.52
C GLY A 543 -16.71 12.76 19.26
N ASN A 544 -16.83 11.43 19.15
CA ASN A 544 -15.71 10.54 18.87
C ASN A 544 -14.93 10.99 17.60
N PRO A 545 -13.64 11.36 17.72
CA PRO A 545 -12.82 11.84 16.61
C PRO A 545 -12.29 10.74 15.69
N ILE A 546 -12.47 9.46 16.04
CA ILE A 546 -11.93 8.31 15.31
C ILE A 546 -12.54 8.22 13.91
N LYS A 547 -11.66 8.21 12.91
CA LYS A 547 -11.96 8.06 11.48
C LYS A 547 -11.46 6.73 10.93
N ASN A 548 -10.34 6.21 11.45
CA ASN A 548 -9.76 4.94 11.02
C ASN A 548 -9.63 4.01 12.23
N LEU A 549 -10.20 2.81 12.13
CA LEU A 549 -10.18 1.84 13.21
C LEU A 549 -9.82 0.46 12.67
N ASN A 550 -8.77 -0.17 13.22
CA ASN A 550 -8.39 -1.53 12.86
C ASN A 550 -8.64 -2.49 14.03
N LEU A 551 -9.60 -3.38 13.83
CA LEU A 551 -10.12 -4.38 14.75
C LEU A 551 -9.84 -5.82 14.25
N MET A 552 -8.94 -6.00 13.29
CA MET A 552 -8.64 -7.34 12.74
C MET A 552 -8.17 -8.29 13.85
N PHE A 553 -8.55 -9.57 13.74
CA PHE A 553 -8.16 -10.62 14.68
C PHE A 553 -8.56 -10.38 16.15
N LEU A 554 -9.63 -9.60 16.38
CA LEU A 554 -10.29 -9.53 17.70
C LEU A 554 -11.44 -10.54 17.76
N PRO A 555 -11.33 -11.64 18.53
CA PRO A 555 -12.35 -12.70 18.55
C PRO A 555 -13.67 -12.25 19.20
N THR A 556 -13.63 -11.18 20.00
CA THR A 556 -14.74 -10.68 20.81
C THR A 556 -15.60 -9.63 20.09
N VAL A 557 -15.16 -9.13 18.93
CA VAL A 557 -15.85 -8.06 18.19
C VAL A 557 -16.80 -8.65 17.16
N SER A 558 -18.07 -8.29 17.25
CA SER A 558 -19.10 -8.75 16.32
C SER A 558 -19.12 -7.96 15.01
N ASN A 559 -19.61 -8.57 13.93
CA ASN A 559 -19.87 -7.88 12.66
C ASN A 559 -20.84 -6.70 12.81
N ASP A 560 -21.78 -6.79 13.76
CA ASP A 560 -22.74 -5.70 14.02
C ASP A 560 -22.05 -4.50 14.68
N THR A 561 -21.06 -4.75 15.56
CA THR A 561 -20.18 -3.71 16.08
C THR A 561 -19.44 -3.01 14.95
N ILE A 562 -18.86 -3.74 14.00
CA ILE A 562 -18.16 -3.16 12.83
C ILE A 562 -19.12 -2.28 11.99
N ARG A 563 -20.30 -2.81 11.65
CA ARG A 563 -21.33 -2.06 10.90
C ARG A 563 -21.78 -0.79 11.61
N SER A 564 -21.88 -0.83 12.94
CA SER A 564 -22.28 0.33 13.73
C SER A 564 -21.29 1.50 13.63
N PHE A 565 -19.99 1.23 13.49
CA PHE A 565 -18.97 2.24 13.25
C PHE A 565 -19.00 2.74 11.79
N GLN A 566 -19.19 1.85 10.82
CA GLN A 566 -19.34 2.23 9.41
C GLN A 566 -20.53 3.16 9.18
N ALA A 567 -21.65 2.95 9.90
CA ALA A 567 -22.81 3.84 9.88
C ALA A 567 -22.50 5.27 10.38
N LYS A 568 -21.41 5.47 11.13
CA LYS A 568 -20.89 6.77 11.55
C LYS A 568 -19.77 7.29 10.63
N ASN A 569 -19.63 6.76 9.42
CA ASN A 569 -18.56 7.08 8.46
C ASN A 569 -17.13 6.81 8.97
N VAL A 570 -16.96 5.86 9.90
CA VAL A 570 -15.65 5.39 10.33
C VAL A 570 -15.16 4.31 9.37
N ASN A 571 -13.93 4.46 8.88
CA ASN A 571 -13.23 3.46 8.08
C ASN A 571 -12.73 2.34 9.01
N VAL A 572 -13.47 1.22 9.04
CA VAL A 572 -13.14 0.08 9.90
C VAL A 572 -12.53 -1.06 9.09
N GLN A 573 -11.33 -1.49 9.47
CA GLN A 573 -10.77 -2.78 9.08
C GLN A 573 -11.13 -3.79 10.16
N GLY A 574 -11.84 -4.85 9.81
CA GLY A 574 -12.24 -5.90 10.75
C GLY A 574 -12.56 -7.19 10.02
N ASN A 575 -12.64 -8.28 10.76
CA ASN A 575 -12.93 -9.58 10.17
C ASN A 575 -14.41 -9.67 9.79
N LEU A 576 -14.78 -9.29 8.56
CA LEU A 576 -16.15 -9.45 8.02
C LEU A 576 -16.55 -10.92 7.79
N SER A 577 -15.74 -11.87 8.21
CA SER A 577 -15.96 -13.32 8.08
C SER A 577 -15.65 -14.06 9.38
N TYR A 578 -16.51 -13.93 10.39
CA TYR A 578 -16.62 -14.93 11.47
C TYR A 578 -18.07 -15.39 11.58
N SER A 579 -18.40 -16.50 10.92
CA SER A 579 -19.60 -17.26 11.23
C SER A 579 -19.44 -17.83 12.65
N LYS A 580 -20.32 -17.35 13.54
CA LYS A 580 -20.57 -17.78 14.92
C LYS A 580 -20.01 -19.16 15.30
N PHE A 581 -18.93 -19.21 16.08
CA PHE A 581 -18.74 -20.32 17.01
C PHE A 581 -19.46 -19.99 18.32
N LYS A 582 -20.60 -20.65 18.55
CA LYS A 582 -21.22 -20.72 19.88
C LYS A 582 -20.25 -21.47 20.80
N VAL A 583 -19.64 -20.77 21.75
CA VAL A 583 -19.01 -21.40 22.91
C VAL A 583 -20.14 -22.00 23.75
N LYS A 584 -20.30 -23.32 23.73
CA LYS A 584 -21.05 -24.06 24.75
C LYS A 584 -20.03 -24.66 25.73
N GLY A 585 -20.20 -24.24 26.98
CA GLY A 585 -19.59 -24.67 28.24
C GLY A 585 -18.57 -25.79 28.26
N PHE A 586 -17.44 -25.51 28.91
CA PHE A 586 -16.69 -26.50 29.67
C PHE A 586 -16.95 -26.26 31.17
N LYS A 587 -17.51 -27.28 31.82
CA LYS A 587 -17.22 -27.58 33.22
C LYS A 587 -15.92 -28.37 33.27
#